data_AF-A0ABD2LJJ0-F1
#
_entry.id   AF-A0ABD2LJJ0-F1
#
_cell.length_a   1.000
_cell.length_b   1.000
_cell.length_c   1.000
_cell.angle_alpha   90.00
_cell.angle_beta   90.00
_cell.angle_gamma   90.00
#
_symmetry.space_group_name_H-M   'P 1'
#
loop_
_entity.id
_entity.type
_entity.pdbx_description
1 polymer ?
#
loop_
_entity_poly.entity_id
_entity_poly.type
_entity_poly.pdbx_seq_one_letter_code
_entity_poly.pdbx_strand_id
1 'polypeptide(L)'
;MDGSDFIRSVFTVSASVSFVFGILFNTFMAWMIIKKTPAPMLIYSKILMAPCIIDIFLSLCAFIVQPIPVVSHGYFVVVQNGFFRNASGFYNYTANVLWFQMLILFVCCTTIQFVFRYYLLICDGQVPARLKYLTSLIIVCLLIAHVLLHYLSDFPYAKYNDQMRNLSSLITAEIGLTEIRFSSFTPAVQK
;
A
#
# COMPACT_ATOMS: atom_id res chain seq x y z
N MET A 1 24.64 -17.52 7.76
CA MET A 1 23.52 -16.71 7.27
C MET A 1 23.84 -15.28 7.65
N ASP A 2 24.10 -14.43 6.65
CA ASP A 2 24.27 -13.01 6.90
C ASP A 2 22.95 -12.43 7.44
N GLY A 3 23.02 -11.47 8.36
CA GLY A 3 21.84 -10.91 9.04
C GLY A 3 20.79 -10.31 8.10
N SER A 4 21.19 -9.96 6.88
CA SER A 4 20.32 -9.46 5.81
C SER A 4 19.38 -10.53 5.23
N ASP A 5 19.85 -11.77 5.08
CA ASP A 5 19.04 -12.89 4.61
C ASP A 5 18.00 -13.29 5.65
N PHE A 6 18.34 -13.14 6.94
CA PHE A 6 17.40 -13.40 8.03
C PHE A 6 16.23 -12.41 8.02
N ILE A 7 16.51 -11.09 7.91
CA ILE A 7 15.45 -10.06 7.86
C ILE A 7 14.53 -10.30 6.67
N ARG A 8 15.09 -10.53 5.47
CA ARG A 8 14.30 -10.82 4.27
C ARG A 8 13.45 -12.07 4.43
N SER A 9 14.02 -13.13 4.99
CA SER A 9 13.29 -14.38 5.26
C SER A 9 12.11 -14.14 6.20
N VAL A 10 12.30 -13.40 7.30
CA VAL A 10 11.22 -13.06 8.25
C VAL A 10 10.11 -12.27 7.56
N PHE A 11 10.44 -11.24 6.77
CA PHE A 11 9.45 -10.46 6.03
C PHE A 11 8.72 -11.30 4.96
N THR A 12 9.43 -12.16 4.23
CA THR A 12 8.81 -13.06 3.24
C THR A 12 7.85 -14.03 3.91
N VAL A 13 8.25 -14.67 5.01
CA VAL A 13 7.41 -15.61 5.75
C VAL A 13 6.19 -14.89 6.32
N SER A 14 6.38 -13.75 6.98
CA SER A 14 5.29 -12.93 7.51
C SER A 14 4.31 -12.51 6.42
N ALA A 15 4.81 -11.96 5.30
CA ALA A 15 3.97 -11.53 4.19
C ALA A 15 3.23 -12.70 3.54
N SER A 16 3.84 -13.88 3.44
CA SER A 16 3.19 -15.09 2.90
C SER A 16 2.06 -15.58 3.81
N VAL A 17 2.31 -15.60 5.12
CA VAL A 17 1.30 -15.96 6.13
C VAL A 17 0.14 -14.96 6.11
N SER A 18 0.44 -13.66 6.14
CA SER A 18 -0.57 -12.60 6.04
C SER A 18 -1.36 -12.67 4.74
N PHE A 19 -0.72 -13.00 3.61
CA PHE A 19 -1.40 -13.19 2.33
C PHE A 19 -2.41 -14.36 2.39
N VAL A 20 -1.98 -15.54 2.86
CA VAL A 20 -2.85 -16.72 2.94
C VAL A 20 -4.05 -16.45 3.84
N PHE A 21 -3.83 -15.94 5.05
CA PHE A 21 -4.90 -15.64 5.99
C PHE A 21 -5.78 -14.48 5.50
N GLY A 22 -5.18 -13.44 4.92
CA GLY A 22 -5.89 -12.30 4.36
C GLY A 22 -6.86 -12.71 3.26
N ILE A 23 -6.42 -13.54 2.30
CA ILE A 23 -7.29 -14.06 1.24
C ILE A 23 -8.35 -15.00 1.81
N LEU A 24 -7.97 -15.94 2.67
CA LEU A 24 -8.89 -16.94 3.21
C LEU A 24 -10.00 -16.31 4.04
N PHE A 25 -9.67 -15.46 5.02
CA PHE A 25 -10.68 -14.85 5.89
C PHE A 25 -11.54 -13.83 5.15
N ASN A 26 -10.98 -13.01 4.26
CA ASN A 26 -11.79 -12.05 3.51
C ASN A 26 -12.71 -12.73 2.49
N THR A 27 -12.26 -13.81 1.84
CA THR A 27 -13.11 -14.60 0.95
C THR A 27 -14.21 -15.31 1.73
N PHE A 28 -13.89 -15.86 2.91
CA PHE A 28 -14.87 -16.47 3.81
C PHE A 28 -15.92 -15.47 4.29
N MET A 29 -15.49 -14.27 4.70
CA MET A 29 -16.39 -13.18 5.08
C MET A 29 -17.29 -12.75 3.92
N ALA A 30 -16.72 -12.56 2.72
CA ALA A 30 -17.50 -12.25 1.53
C ALA A 30 -18.56 -13.33 1.23
N TRP A 31 -18.18 -14.61 1.32
CA TRP A 31 -19.09 -15.73 1.17
C TRP A 31 -20.22 -15.72 2.21
N MET A 32 -19.90 -15.48 3.49
CA MET A 32 -20.91 -15.33 4.55
C MET A 32 -21.88 -14.19 4.28
N ILE A 33 -21.37 -13.04 3.84
CA ILE A 33 -22.19 -11.88 3.49
C ILE A 33 -23.15 -12.25 2.35
N ILE A 34 -22.71 -12.97 1.32
CA ILE A 34 -23.60 -13.38 0.21
C ILE A 34 -24.65 -14.39 0.69
N LYS A 35 -24.27 -15.39 1.48
CA LYS A 35 -25.14 -16.53 1.82
C LYS A 35 -26.05 -16.30 3.03
N LYS A 36 -25.68 -15.42 3.96
CA LYS A 36 -26.37 -15.26 5.25
C LYS A 36 -26.99 -13.89 5.47
N THR A 37 -26.84 -12.92 4.56
CA THR A 37 -27.47 -11.60 4.73
C THR A 37 -28.98 -11.69 4.48
N PRO A 38 -29.83 -11.30 5.45
CA PRO A 38 -31.27 -11.20 5.24
C PRO A 38 -31.63 -10.04 4.30
N ALA A 39 -32.69 -10.19 3.49
CA ALA A 39 -33.15 -9.19 2.52
C ALA A 39 -33.23 -7.72 3.04
N PRO A 40 -33.73 -7.43 4.26
CA PRO A 40 -33.76 -6.04 4.76
C PRO A 40 -32.38 -5.41 5.00
N MET A 41 -31.31 -6.21 5.09
CA MET A 41 -29.93 -5.74 5.34
C MET A 41 -29.08 -5.70 4.05
N LEU A 42 -29.69 -5.79 2.87
CA LEU A 42 -28.98 -5.79 1.57
C LEU A 42 -28.13 -4.54 1.31
N ILE A 43 -28.52 -3.37 1.85
CA ILE A 43 -27.70 -2.15 1.75
C ILE A 43 -26.46 -2.27 2.64
N TYR A 44 -26.62 -2.85 3.82
CA TYR A 44 -25.54 -3.06 4.79
C TYR A 44 -24.54 -4.12 4.30
N SER A 45 -25.00 -5.17 3.61
CA SER A 45 -24.12 -6.19 3.04
C SER A 45 -23.19 -5.63 1.96
N LYS A 46 -23.67 -4.70 1.13
CA LYS A 46 -22.82 -4.02 0.14
C LYS A 46 -21.70 -3.20 0.80
N ILE A 47 -22.02 -2.53 1.92
CA ILE A 47 -21.04 -1.76 2.71
C ILE A 47 -20.03 -2.70 3.38
N LEU A 48 -20.46 -3.88 3.85
CA LEU A 48 -19.58 -4.90 4.43
C LEU A 48 -18.76 -5.66 3.38
N MET A 49 -19.22 -5.76 2.14
CA MET A 49 -18.52 -6.43 1.06
C MET A 49 -17.32 -5.62 0.54
N ALA A 50 -17.49 -4.29 0.46
CA ALA A 50 -16.44 -3.38 0.00
C ALA A 50 -15.08 -3.54 0.71
N PRO A 51 -14.99 -3.58 2.06
CA PRO A 51 -13.71 -3.79 2.75
C PRO A 51 -13.12 -5.17 2.45
N CYS A 52 -13.93 -6.24 2.42
CA CYS A 52 -13.43 -7.58 2.11
C CYS A 52 -12.78 -7.64 0.71
N ILE A 53 -13.39 -6.99 -0.28
CA ILE A 53 -12.82 -6.90 -1.63
C ILE A 53 -11.53 -6.09 -1.63
N ILE A 54 -11.52 -4.92 -0.96
CA ILE A 54 -10.33 -4.07 -0.88
C ILE A 54 -9.19 -4.81 -0.17
N ASP A 55 -9.46 -5.54 0.91
CA ASP A 55 -8.46 -6.29 1.65
C ASP A 55 -7.87 -7.44 0.83
N ILE A 56 -8.66 -8.09 -0.03
CA ILE A 56 -8.17 -9.08 -1.00
C ILE A 56 -7.20 -8.42 -1.98
N PHE A 57 -7.58 -7.27 -2.56
CA PHE A 57 -6.72 -6.52 -3.48
C PHE A 57 -5.44 -6.03 -2.79
N LEU A 58 -5.55 -5.50 -1.57
CA LEU A 58 -4.41 -5.03 -0.79
C LEU A 58 -3.47 -6.18 -0.45
N SER A 59 -4.01 -7.34 -0.06
CA SER A 59 -3.22 -8.54 0.23
C SER A 59 -2.44 -9.01 -1.00
N LEU A 60 -3.07 -9.02 -2.18
CA LEU A 60 -2.41 -9.33 -3.46
C LEU A 60 -1.29 -8.33 -3.78
N CYS A 61 -1.59 -7.03 -3.73
CA CYS A 61 -0.60 -5.99 -4.02
C CYS A 61 0.56 -6.00 -3.01
N ALA A 62 0.27 -6.19 -1.72
CA ALA A 62 1.29 -6.27 -0.68
C ALA A 62 2.20 -7.48 -0.86
N PHE A 63 1.67 -8.63 -1.30
CA PHE A 63 2.49 -9.81 -1.60
C PHE A 63 3.33 -9.65 -2.87
N ILE A 64 2.79 -8.98 -3.89
CA ILE A 64 3.49 -8.76 -5.16
C ILE A 64 4.64 -7.74 -5.00
N VAL A 65 4.41 -6.68 -4.23
CA VAL A 65 5.39 -5.59 -4.06
C VAL A 65 6.30 -5.83 -2.86
N GLN A 66 5.77 -6.22 -1.70
CA GLN A 66 6.48 -6.39 -0.42
C GLN A 66 7.52 -5.28 -0.14
N PRO A 67 7.06 -4.04 0.11
CA PRO A 67 7.96 -2.98 0.53
C PRO A 67 8.38 -3.19 1.99
N ILE A 68 9.68 -3.20 2.23
CA ILE A 68 10.31 -3.29 3.55
C ILE A 68 10.87 -1.90 3.87
N PRO A 69 10.22 -1.12 4.75
CA PRO A 69 10.80 0.10 5.25
C PRO A 69 11.96 -0.26 6.18
N VAL A 70 13.16 0.20 5.85
CA VAL A 70 14.37 0.07 6.64
C VAL A 70 14.71 1.45 7.15
N VAL A 71 14.75 1.58 8.49
CA VAL A 71 15.23 2.79 9.16
C VAL A 71 16.55 2.45 9.83
N SER A 72 17.63 3.07 9.37
CA SER A 72 18.97 2.86 9.93
C SER A 72 19.74 4.17 9.90
N HIS A 73 20.39 4.53 11.01
CA HIS A 73 21.25 5.71 11.15
C HIS A 73 20.64 7.03 10.62
N GLY A 74 19.31 7.20 10.72
CA GLY A 74 18.59 8.40 10.26
C GLY A 74 18.15 8.38 8.79
N TYR A 75 18.50 7.34 8.05
CA TYR A 75 18.03 7.12 6.68
C TYR A 75 16.73 6.31 6.67
N PHE A 76 15.75 6.77 5.89
CA PHE A 76 14.52 6.04 5.60
C PHE A 76 14.59 5.49 4.18
N VAL A 77 14.65 4.16 4.04
CA VAL A 77 14.76 3.49 2.74
C VAL A 77 13.67 2.45 2.61
N VAL A 78 13.01 2.39 1.46
CA VAL A 78 12.04 1.33 1.17
C VAL A 78 12.70 0.33 0.22
N VAL A 79 12.93 -0.89 0.71
CA VAL A 79 13.51 -1.99 -0.07
C VAL A 79 12.39 -2.88 -0.58
N GLN A 80 12.42 -3.24 -1.86
CA GLN A 80 11.40 -4.11 -2.43
C GLN A 80 11.84 -5.58 -2.38
N ASN A 81 11.03 -6.45 -1.77
CA ASN A 81 11.32 -7.88 -1.61
C ASN A 81 10.39 -8.81 -2.40
N GLY A 82 9.37 -8.25 -3.07
CA GLY A 82 8.36 -9.03 -3.79
C GLY A 82 8.77 -9.47 -5.19
N PHE A 83 7.81 -10.00 -5.95
CA PHE A 83 8.04 -10.56 -7.30
C PHE A 83 8.68 -9.56 -8.28
N PHE A 84 8.34 -8.27 -8.16
CA PHE A 84 8.89 -7.21 -9.00
C PHE A 84 10.33 -6.76 -8.62
N ARG A 85 10.99 -7.43 -7.66
CA ARG A 85 12.38 -7.13 -7.29
C ARG A 85 13.33 -7.19 -8.49
N ASN A 86 13.19 -8.21 -9.33
CA ASN A 86 14.05 -8.44 -10.49
C ASN A 86 13.59 -7.69 -11.75
N ALA A 87 12.52 -6.89 -11.66
CA ALA A 87 12.01 -6.13 -12.79
C ALA A 87 12.90 -4.91 -13.12
N SER A 88 12.73 -4.35 -14.31
CA SER A 88 13.41 -3.11 -14.69
C SER A 88 13.07 -1.99 -13.69
N GLY A 89 13.97 -1.02 -13.53
CA GLY A 89 13.82 0.05 -12.53
C GLY A 89 12.47 0.78 -12.64
N PHE A 90 11.95 0.96 -13.85
CA PHE A 90 10.65 1.56 -14.11
C PHE A 90 9.48 0.75 -13.53
N TYR A 91 9.45 -0.57 -13.76
CA TYR A 91 8.36 -1.43 -13.26
C TYR A 91 8.41 -1.58 -11.74
N ASN A 92 9.61 -1.73 -11.18
CA ASN A 92 9.83 -1.79 -9.73
C ASN A 92 9.32 -0.51 -9.04
N TYR A 93 9.70 0.65 -9.59
CA TYR A 93 9.23 1.94 -9.07
C TYR A 93 7.72 2.12 -9.22
N THR A 94 7.17 1.85 -10.40
CA THR A 94 5.72 1.90 -10.65
C THR A 94 4.94 1.00 -9.68
N ALA A 95 5.47 -0.18 -9.38
CA ALA A 95 4.86 -1.11 -8.43
C ALA A 95 4.84 -0.57 -6.99
N ASN A 96 5.93 0.05 -6.52
CA ASN A 96 5.96 0.70 -5.21
C ASN A 96 4.95 1.85 -5.10
N VAL A 97 4.80 2.61 -6.17
CA VAL A 97 3.90 3.77 -6.23
C VAL A 97 2.45 3.33 -6.25
N LEU A 98 2.14 2.30 -7.03
CA LEU A 98 0.83 1.65 -7.03
C LEU A 98 0.51 1.10 -5.64
N TRP A 99 1.48 0.49 -4.95
CA TRP A 99 1.27 0.02 -3.59
C TRP A 99 0.96 1.16 -2.61
N PHE A 100 1.70 2.27 -2.64
CA PHE A 100 1.41 3.45 -1.83
C PHE A 100 0.03 4.05 -2.16
N GLN A 101 -0.34 4.09 -3.45
CA GLN A 101 -1.66 4.52 -3.90
C GLN A 101 -2.77 3.66 -3.26
N MET A 102 -2.58 2.33 -3.26
CA MET A 102 -3.54 1.39 -2.68
C MET A 102 -3.66 1.56 -1.17
N LEU A 103 -2.55 1.83 -0.47
CA LEU A 103 -2.57 2.12 0.97
C LEU A 103 -3.37 3.39 1.29
N ILE A 104 -3.17 4.48 0.52
CA ILE A 104 -3.92 5.73 0.70
C ILE A 104 -5.41 5.50 0.41
N LEU A 105 -5.72 4.78 -0.68
CA LEU A 105 -7.09 4.45 -1.04
C LEU A 105 -7.76 3.62 0.07
N PHE A 106 -7.05 2.65 0.64
CA PHE A 106 -7.54 1.84 1.75
C PHE A 106 -7.91 2.68 2.98
N VAL A 107 -7.05 3.62 3.39
CA VAL A 107 -7.33 4.55 4.50
C VAL A 107 -8.57 5.41 4.21
N CYS A 108 -8.68 5.93 2.98
CA CYS A 108 -9.83 6.73 2.56
C CYS A 108 -11.13 5.89 2.57
N CYS A 109 -11.10 4.69 2.00
CA CYS A 109 -12.24 3.79 1.96
C CYS A 109 -12.69 3.37 3.36
N THR A 110 -11.77 3.13 4.28
CA THR A 110 -12.07 2.80 5.68
C THR A 110 -12.79 3.96 6.38
N THR A 111 -12.30 5.19 6.16
CA THR A 111 -12.93 6.42 6.69
C THR A 111 -14.33 6.61 6.13
N ILE A 112 -14.52 6.39 4.82
CA ILE A 112 -15.82 6.47 4.16
C ILE A 112 -16.79 5.46 4.77
N GLN A 113 -16.36 4.22 4.98
CA GLN A 113 -17.23 3.20 5.59
C GLN A 113 -17.66 3.61 6.99
N PHE A 114 -16.78 4.19 7.80
CA PHE A 114 -17.12 4.68 9.13
C PHE A 114 -18.21 5.77 9.06
N VAL A 115 -18.02 6.77 8.19
CA VAL A 115 -18.99 7.86 7.97
C VAL A 115 -20.33 7.31 7.49
N PHE A 116 -20.33 6.42 6.49
CA PHE A 116 -21.56 5.83 5.97
C PHE A 116 -22.31 5.00 7.02
N ARG A 117 -21.60 4.24 7.87
CA ARG A 117 -22.22 3.48 8.97
C ARG A 117 -22.81 4.42 10.03
N TYR A 118 -22.13 5.51 10.35
CA TYR A 118 -22.64 6.53 11.27
C TYR A 118 -24.00 7.09 10.80
N TYR A 119 -24.10 7.53 9.54
CA TYR A 119 -25.36 8.04 8.99
C TYR A 119 -26.43 6.96 8.84
N LEU A 120 -26.04 5.71 8.58
CA LEU A 120 -27.00 4.61 8.47
C LEU A 120 -27.66 4.29 9.82
N LEU A 121 -26.90 4.37 10.92
CA LEU A 121 -27.38 4.09 12.27
C LEU A 121 -28.13 5.26 12.92
N ILE A 122 -27.73 6.50 12.65
CA ILE A 122 -28.25 7.70 13.35
C ILE A 122 -29.26 8.49 12.52
N CYS A 123 -29.20 8.41 11.19
CA CYS A 123 -30.04 9.19 10.27
C CYS A 123 -30.98 8.31 9.42
N ASP A 124 -31.42 7.16 9.94
CA ASP A 124 -32.33 6.23 9.27
C ASP A 124 -31.91 5.86 7.83
N GLY A 125 -30.62 5.68 7.59
CA GLY A 125 -30.10 5.33 6.26
C GLY A 125 -30.02 6.49 5.26
N GLN A 126 -30.39 7.71 5.63
CA GLN A 126 -30.31 8.87 4.75
C GLN A 126 -28.90 9.47 4.76
N VAL A 127 -28.07 9.03 3.81
CA VAL A 127 -26.77 9.65 3.56
C VAL A 127 -26.96 10.87 2.63
N PRO A 128 -26.65 12.10 3.09
CA PRO A 128 -26.82 13.31 2.28
C PRO A 128 -26.06 13.21 0.95
N ALA A 129 -26.70 13.58 -0.16
CA ALA A 129 -26.05 13.54 -1.49
C ALA A 129 -24.78 14.40 -1.53
N ARG A 130 -24.80 15.57 -0.87
CA ARG A 130 -23.65 16.47 -0.73
C ARG A 130 -22.44 15.76 -0.11
N LEU A 131 -22.66 14.91 0.89
CA LEU A 131 -21.60 14.17 1.54
C LEU A 131 -20.97 13.18 0.56
N LYS A 132 -21.79 12.42 -0.20
CA LYS A 132 -21.32 11.47 -1.22
C LYS A 132 -20.44 12.15 -2.28
N TYR A 133 -20.90 13.28 -2.81
CA TYR A 133 -20.13 14.04 -3.81
C TYR A 133 -18.84 14.60 -3.22
N LEU A 134 -18.90 15.13 -1.99
CA LEU A 134 -17.72 15.67 -1.32
C LEU A 134 -16.68 14.59 -1.05
N THR A 135 -17.08 13.41 -0.58
CA THR A 135 -16.13 12.31 -0.32
C THR A 135 -15.54 11.78 -1.62
N SER A 136 -16.35 11.61 -2.68
CA SER A 136 -15.84 11.24 -4.00
C SER A 136 -14.87 12.28 -4.57
N LEU A 137 -15.17 13.57 -4.43
CA LEU A 137 -14.29 14.66 -4.86
C LEU A 137 -12.96 14.62 -4.09
N ILE A 138 -13.00 14.46 -2.77
CA ILE A 138 -11.81 14.34 -1.92
C ILE A 138 -10.95 13.16 -2.36
N ILE A 139 -11.54 11.98 -2.61
CA ILE A 139 -10.79 10.82 -3.12
C ILE A 139 -10.13 11.16 -4.44
N VAL A 140 -10.87 11.69 -5.41
CA VAL A 140 -10.32 12.04 -6.73
C VAL A 140 -9.19 13.05 -6.61
N CYS A 141 -9.36 14.10 -5.81
CA CYS A 141 -8.33 15.09 -5.53
C CYS A 141 -7.10 14.46 -4.87
N LEU A 142 -7.27 13.55 -3.90
CA LEU A 142 -6.16 12.85 -3.25
C LEU A 142 -5.43 11.92 -4.23
N LEU A 143 -6.17 11.20 -5.09
CA LEU A 143 -5.59 10.32 -6.10
C LEU A 143 -4.77 11.15 -7.10
N ILE A 144 -5.32 12.26 -7.60
CA ILE A 144 -4.63 13.17 -8.52
C ILE A 144 -3.42 13.82 -7.82
N ALA A 145 -3.57 14.31 -6.60
CA ALA A 145 -2.49 14.93 -5.84
C ALA A 145 -1.34 13.95 -5.60
N HIS A 146 -1.62 12.68 -5.31
CA HIS A 146 -0.58 11.66 -5.16
C HIS A 146 0.10 11.33 -6.50
N VAL A 147 -0.65 11.17 -7.60
CA VAL A 147 -0.07 10.96 -8.94
C VAL A 147 0.77 12.17 -9.38
N LEU A 148 0.33 13.39 -9.05
CA LEU A 148 1.03 14.63 -9.35
C LEU A 148 2.28 14.76 -8.49
N LEU A 149 2.19 14.53 -7.17
CA LEU A 149 3.34 14.48 -6.26
C LEU A 149 4.33 13.42 -6.71
N HIS A 150 3.85 12.29 -7.22
CA HIS A 150 4.67 11.25 -7.80
C HIS A 150 5.38 11.72 -9.08
N TYR A 151 4.66 12.33 -10.01
CA TYR A 151 5.25 12.89 -11.23
C TYR A 151 6.27 14.01 -10.92
N LEU A 152 5.96 14.87 -9.95
CA LEU A 152 6.82 15.94 -9.48
C LEU A 152 7.96 15.46 -8.58
N SER A 153 7.85 14.26 -7.99
CA SER A 153 8.88 13.68 -7.14
C SER A 153 10.11 13.19 -7.91
N ASP A 154 10.12 13.35 -9.24
CA ASP A 154 11.27 13.17 -10.12
C ASP A 154 12.07 11.90 -9.77
N PHE A 155 11.54 10.75 -10.16
CA PHE A 155 12.35 9.54 -10.16
C PHE A 155 12.54 8.92 -11.54
N PRO A 156 13.80 8.59 -11.91
CA PRO A 156 15.02 8.97 -11.20
C PRO A 156 15.38 10.41 -11.53
N TYR A 157 15.70 11.25 -10.53
CA TYR A 157 16.57 12.40 -10.74
C TYR A 157 17.86 11.88 -11.38
N ALA A 158 17.93 11.90 -12.71
CA ALA A 158 19.09 11.42 -13.47
C ALA A 158 20.39 12.08 -12.96
N LYS A 159 20.26 13.30 -12.42
CA LYS A 159 21.30 14.10 -11.79
C LYS A 159 21.99 13.45 -10.57
N TYR A 160 21.30 12.59 -9.80
CA TYR A 160 21.83 12.03 -8.54
C TYR A 160 21.93 10.49 -8.56
N ASN A 161 21.74 9.85 -9.71
CA ASN A 161 21.76 8.39 -9.85
C ASN A 161 23.08 7.79 -9.33
N ASP A 162 24.21 8.42 -9.62
CA ASP A 162 25.53 7.95 -9.17
C ASP A 162 25.72 8.10 -7.67
N GLN A 163 25.25 9.21 -7.08
CA GLN A 163 25.29 9.41 -5.63
C GLN A 163 24.37 8.43 -4.90
N MET A 164 23.20 8.12 -5.46
CA MET A 164 22.29 7.11 -4.91
C MET A 164 22.83 5.69 -5.07
N ARG A 165 23.53 5.38 -6.16
CA ARG A 165 24.25 4.10 -6.30
C ARG A 165 25.38 3.97 -5.29
N ASN A 166 26.15 5.04 -5.08
CA ASN A 166 27.19 5.05 -4.06
C ASN A 166 26.59 4.89 -2.65
N LEU A 167 25.51 5.61 -2.33
CA LEU A 167 24.79 5.42 -1.07
C LEU A 167 24.26 3.99 -0.95
N SER A 168 23.80 3.37 -2.04
CA SER A 168 23.29 1.99 -2.04
C SER A 168 24.40 1.03 -1.67
N SER A 169 25.59 1.23 -2.26
CA SER A 169 26.78 0.43 -1.96
C SER A 169 27.26 0.60 -0.52
N LEU A 170 27.20 1.83 0.02
CA LEU A 170 27.57 2.13 1.41
C LEU A 170 26.60 1.49 2.40
N ILE A 171 25.29 1.63 2.17
CA ILE A 171 24.26 0.99 3.01
C ILE A 171 24.33 -0.54 2.89
N THR A 172 24.63 -1.06 1.69
CA THR A 172 24.84 -2.50 1.48
C THR A 172 26.05 -2.99 2.30
N ALA A 173 27.14 -2.23 2.34
CA ALA A 173 28.32 -2.56 3.13
C ALA A 173 28.08 -2.46 4.65
N GLU A 174 27.24 -1.52 5.08
CA GLU A 174 26.98 -1.26 6.50
C GLU A 174 25.90 -2.18 7.10
N ILE A 175 24.82 -2.44 6.36
CA ILE A 175 23.65 -3.21 6.83
C ILE A 175 23.66 -4.65 6.29
N GLY A 176 24.56 -4.96 5.35
CA GLY A 176 24.64 -6.27 4.68
C GLY A 176 23.48 -6.56 3.74
N LEU A 177 22.54 -5.63 3.54
CA LEU A 177 21.38 -5.77 2.66
C LEU A 177 21.82 -5.55 1.20
N THR A 178 21.82 -6.61 0.40
CA THR A 178 22.20 -6.55 -1.03
C THR A 178 21.07 -6.02 -1.91
N GLU A 179 21.37 -5.43 -3.08
CA GLU A 179 20.36 -4.98 -4.07
C GLU A 179 19.38 -3.89 -3.58
N ILE A 180 19.81 -3.00 -2.69
CA ILE A 180 19.00 -1.86 -2.24
C ILE A 180 18.76 -0.91 -3.42
N ARG A 181 17.50 -0.82 -3.89
CA ARG A 181 17.07 0.21 -4.85
C ARG A 181 16.33 1.30 -4.10
N PHE A 182 16.89 2.51 -4.08
CA PHE A 182 16.21 3.65 -3.49
C PHE A 182 15.03 4.06 -4.37
N SER A 183 13.85 4.08 -3.77
CA SER A 183 12.71 4.87 -4.19
C SER A 183 12.62 6.11 -3.29
N SER A 184 13.70 6.89 -3.21
CA SER A 184 13.72 8.07 -2.33
C SER A 184 13.04 9.26 -3.02
N PHE A 185 12.11 9.88 -2.28
CA PHE A 185 11.45 11.15 -2.59
C PHE A 185 12.26 12.37 -2.14
N THR A 186 13.48 12.16 -1.62
CA THR A 186 14.34 13.23 -1.09
C THR A 186 15.70 13.23 -1.79
N PRO A 187 16.21 14.42 -2.18
CA PRO A 187 17.54 14.53 -2.77
C PRO A 187 18.60 14.02 -1.78
N ALA A 188 19.52 13.21 -2.29
CA ALA A 188 20.71 12.80 -1.54
C ALA A 188 21.62 14.02 -1.37
N VAL A 189 21.42 14.79 -0.30
CA VAL A 189 22.35 15.86 0.06
C VAL A 189 23.52 15.19 0.78
N GLN A 190 24.64 15.00 0.08
CA GLN A 190 25.91 14.67 0.73
C GLN A 190 26.27 15.82 1.69
N LYS A 191 26.35 15.50 2.97
CA LYS A 191 27.12 16.29 3.94
C LYS A 191 28.54 15.76 3.98
#